data_AF-A0A7J2NQ42-F1
#
_entry.id   AF-A0A7J2NQ42-F1
#
_cell.length_a   1.000
_cell.length_b   1.000
_cell.length_c   1.000
_cell.angle_alpha   90.00
_cell.angle_beta   90.00
_cell.angle_gamma   90.00
#
_symmetry.space_group_name_H-M   'P 1'
#
loop_
_entity.id
_entity.type
_entity.pdbx_description
1 polymer ?
#
loop_
_entity_poly.entity_id
_entity_poly.type
_entity_poly.pdbx_seq_one_letter_code
_entity_poly.pdbx_strand_id
1 'polypeptide(L)'
;MDETDSLIIKRMTEDARMSFRKIAKELGVSPDTVISRYRKLEEKGVIRGSTVVINQKNWIQGDGCIHDRHLADTYYRNRGHSA
;
A
#
# COMPACT_ATOMS: atom_id res chain seq x y z
N MET A 1 -19.49 1.13 0.29
CA MET A 1 -18.20 1.55 -0.30
C MET A 1 -18.60 2.33 -1.53
N ASP A 2 -18.18 3.60 -1.60
CA ASP A 2 -18.65 4.51 -2.64
C ASP A 2 -17.77 4.40 -3.89
N GLU A 3 -18.22 4.99 -5.00
CA GLU A 3 -17.43 5.06 -6.24
C GLU A 3 -16.10 5.78 -6.03
N THR A 4 -16.09 6.87 -5.25
CA THR A 4 -14.87 7.60 -4.88
C THR A 4 -13.89 6.73 -4.10
N ASP A 5 -14.38 5.88 -3.19
CA ASP A 5 -13.52 4.98 -2.40
C ASP A 5 -12.83 3.96 -3.32
N SER A 6 -13.58 3.40 -4.28
CA SER A 6 -13.04 2.47 -5.29
C SER A 6 -11.97 3.14 -6.17
N LEU A 7 -12.19 4.40 -6.55
CA LEU A 7 -11.22 5.17 -7.34
C LEU A 7 -9.95 5.49 -6.55
N ILE A 8 -10.07 5.84 -5.26
CA ILE A 8 -8.91 6.06 -4.38
C ILE A 8 -8.07 4.78 -4.29
N ILE A 9 -8.72 3.64 -4.03
CA ILE A 9 -8.04 2.33 -3.95
C ILE A 9 -7.34 2.02 -5.27
N LYS A 10 -8.03 2.21 -6.40
CA LYS A 10 -7.45 1.97 -7.73
C LYS A 10 -6.19 2.81 -7.96
N ARG A 11 -6.25 4.11 -7.71
CA ARG A 11 -5.10 5.02 -7.90
C ARG A 11 -3.93 4.70 -6.99
N MET A 12 -4.19 4.36 -5.73
CA MET A 12 -3.12 3.97 -4.79
C MET A 12 -2.55 2.59 -5.08
N THR A 13 -3.33 1.69 -5.70
CA THR A 13 -2.83 0.39 -6.16
C THR A 13 -1.93 0.54 -7.38
N GLU A 14 -2.25 1.48 -8.28
CA GLU A 14 -1.42 1.82 -9.44
C GLU A 14 -0.11 2.50 -9.03
N ASP A 15 -0.17 3.48 -8.11
CA ASP A 15 1.01 4.14 -7.55
C ASP A 15 0.79 4.48 -6.06
N ALA A 16 1.31 3.63 -5.18
CA ALA A 16 1.21 3.80 -3.74
C ALA A 16 1.99 5.02 -3.21
N ARG A 17 2.87 5.64 -4.02
CA ARG A 17 3.62 6.85 -3.64
C ARG A 17 2.90 8.13 -4.03
N MET A 18 1.76 8.02 -4.69
CA MET A 18 0.99 9.18 -5.13
C MET A 18 0.46 9.97 -3.93
N SER A 19 0.65 11.29 -3.95
CA SER A 19 0.14 12.14 -2.87
C SER A 19 -1.38 12.24 -2.91
N PHE A 20 -2.02 12.31 -1.73
CA PHE A 20 -3.46 12.51 -1.62
C PHE A 20 -3.95 13.77 -2.34
N ARG A 21 -3.12 14.83 -2.43
CA ARG A 21 -3.44 16.05 -3.19
C ARG A 21 -3.60 15.79 -4.69
N LYS A 22 -2.75 14.94 -5.26
CA LYS A 22 -2.82 14.60 -6.69
C LYS A 22 -4.07 13.77 -6.97
N ILE A 23 -4.35 12.78 -6.13
CA ILE A 23 -5.58 11.97 -6.21
C ILE A 23 -6.81 12.87 -6.09
N ALA A 24 -6.82 13.81 -5.14
CA ALA A 24 -7.92 14.75 -4.93
C ALA A 24 -8.17 15.63 -6.18
N LYS A 25 -7.12 16.13 -6.81
CA LYS A 25 -7.21 16.91 -8.05
C LYS A 25 -7.78 16.09 -9.21
N GLU A 26 -7.36 14.83 -9.34
CA GLU A 26 -7.84 13.92 -10.40
C GLU A 26 -9.30 13.50 -10.20
N LEU A 27 -9.75 13.40 -8.95
CA LEU A 27 -11.13 13.02 -8.59
C LEU A 27 -12.06 14.22 -8.40
N GLY A 28 -11.56 15.46 -8.45
CA GLY A 28 -12.36 16.67 -8.26
C GLY A 28 -12.88 16.88 -6.84
N VAL A 29 -12.21 16.31 -5.83
CA VAL A 29 -12.60 16.40 -4.41
C VAL A 29 -11.54 17.13 -3.58
N SER A 30 -11.87 17.50 -2.34
CA SER A 30 -10.88 18.10 -1.46
C SER A 30 -9.85 17.06 -0.97
N PRO A 31 -8.58 17.45 -0.73
CA PRO A 31 -7.57 16.56 -0.14
C PRO A 31 -8.01 15.97 1.20
N ASP A 32 -8.67 16.76 2.04
CA ASP A 32 -9.21 16.31 3.34
C ASP A 32 -10.26 15.21 3.20
N THR A 33 -11.08 15.28 2.14
CA THR A 33 -12.05 14.22 1.84
C THR A 33 -11.33 12.93 1.52
N VAL A 34 -10.31 12.96 0.65
CA VAL A 34 -9.52 11.77 0.30
C VAL A 34 -8.85 11.17 1.54
N ILE A 35 -8.23 12.00 2.40
CA ILE A 35 -7.58 11.55 3.64
C ILE A 35 -8.60 10.91 4.59
N SER A 36 -9.76 11.54 4.78
CA SER A 36 -10.83 10.99 5.63
C SER A 36 -11.35 9.66 5.12
N ARG A 37 -11.58 9.54 3.81
CA ARG A 37 -12.01 8.29 3.17
C ARG A 37 -10.95 7.20 3.30
N TYR A 38 -9.69 7.53 3.02
CA TYR A 38 -8.56 6.61 3.15
C TYR A 38 -8.45 6.05 4.57
N ARG A 39 -8.50 6.92 5.61
CA ARG A 39 -8.50 6.48 7.01
C ARG A 39 -9.67 5.56 7.36
N LYS A 40 -10.88 5.87 6.87
CA LYS A 40 -12.05 4.98 7.07
C LYS A 40 -11.87 3.62 6.38
N LEU A 41 -11.16 3.57 5.25
CA LEU A 41 -10.84 2.32 4.56
C LEU A 41 -9.78 1.51 5.31
N GLU A 42 -8.82 2.18 5.95
CA GLU A 42 -7.85 1.56 6.86
C GLU A 42 -8.53 0.99 8.11
N GLU A 43 -9.37 1.78 8.79
CA GLU A 43 -10.12 1.36 9.97
C GLU A 43 -11.04 0.16 9.70
N LYS A 44 -11.61 0.08 8.50
CA LYS A 44 -12.44 -1.05 8.05
C LYS A 44 -11.62 -2.28 7.62
N GLY A 45 -10.29 -2.18 7.60
CA GLY A 45 -9.41 -3.25 7.15
C GLY A 45 -9.42 -3.51 5.65
N VAL A 46 -10.02 -2.61 4.86
CA VAL A 46 -10.02 -2.67 3.38
C VAL A 46 -8.63 -2.32 2.86
N ILE A 47 -8.00 -1.31 3.45
CA ILE A 47 -6.61 -0.96 3.20
C ILE A 47 -5.79 -1.40 4.42
N ARG A 48 -4.80 -2.28 4.21
CA ARG A 48 -3.91 -2.74 5.29
C ARG A 48 -2.66 -1.87 5.46
N GLY A 49 -2.43 -0.95 4.52
CA GLY A 49 -1.24 -0.11 4.43
C GLY A 49 -0.47 -0.34 3.13
N SER A 50 0.56 0.46 2.90
CA SER A 50 1.48 0.31 1.77
C SER A 50 2.71 -0.50 2.19
N THR A 51 3.20 -1.38 1.31
CA THR A 51 4.44 -2.14 1.54
C THR A 51 5.51 -1.71 0.54
N VAL A 52 6.73 -1.51 1.03
CA VAL A 52 7.92 -1.34 0.19
C VAL A 52 8.46 -2.73 -0.16
N VAL A 53 8.50 -3.04 -1.46
CA VAL A 53 9.14 -4.27 -1.96
C VAL A 53 10.58 -3.93 -2.36
N ILE A 54 11.54 -4.41 -1.58
CA ILE A 54 12.97 -4.17 -1.83
C ILE A 54 13.52 -5.28 -2.73
N ASN A 55 14.25 -4.92 -3.77
CA ASN A 55 15.00 -5.88 -4.57
C ASN A 55 16.29 -6.27 -3.85
N GLN A 56 16.29 -7.45 -3.24
CA GLN A 56 17.41 -7.96 -2.45
C GLN A 56 18.73 -8.03 -3.23
N LYS A 57 18.69 -8.30 -4.54
CA LYS A 57 19.90 -8.45 -5.37
C LYS A 57 20.70 -7.15 -5.50
N ASN A 58 20.01 -6.01 -5.48
CA ASN A 58 20.63 -4.69 -5.61
C ASN A 58 20.82 -3.99 -4.26
N TRP A 59 20.31 -4.59 -3.16
CA TRP A 59 20.36 -4.01 -1.82
C TRP A 59 21.60 -4.44 -1.01
N ILE A 60 22.34 -5.46 -1.47
CA ILE A 60 23.65 -5.86 -0.92
C ILE A 60 24.74 -4.86 -1.34
N GLN A 61 24.66 -3.65 -0.80
CA GLN A 61 25.78 -2.71 -0.82
C GLN A 61 25.80 -2.01 0.55
N GLY A 62 26.47 -2.64 1.51
CA GLY A 62 26.70 -2.09 2.85
C GLY A 62 25.92 -2.81 3.94
N ASP A 63 26.57 -3.80 4.53
CA ASP A 63 26.47 -4.22 5.93
C ASP A 63 25.13 -4.78 6.48
N GLY A 64 25.17 -6.08 6.76
CA GLY A 64 24.80 -6.57 8.09
C GLY A 64 23.34 -6.96 8.34
N CYS A 65 23.01 -8.21 8.05
CA CYS A 65 22.11 -9.04 8.85
C CYS A 65 20.69 -8.51 9.15
N ILE A 66 19.71 -8.85 8.31
CA ILE A 66 18.36 -9.11 8.83
C ILE A 66 18.37 -10.48 9.51
N HIS A 67 18.84 -10.52 10.76
CA HIS A 67 18.68 -11.67 11.65
C HIS A 67 17.33 -11.55 12.36
N ASP A 68 16.24 -11.71 11.63
CA ASP A 68 14.97 -12.08 12.26
C ASP A 68 14.27 -13.13 11.38
N ARG A 69 14.39 -14.38 11.82
CA ARG A 69 13.81 -15.57 11.18
C ARG A 69 12.28 -15.58 11.26
N HIS A 70 11.64 -14.61 11.91
CA HIS A 70 10.19 -14.64 12.17
C HIS A 70 9.32 -13.84 11.19
N LEU A 71 9.89 -12.88 10.43
CA LEU A 71 9.10 -12.00 9.56
C LEU A 71 9.03 -12.41 8.08
N ALA A 72 9.83 -13.40 7.64
CA ALA A 72 9.75 -13.90 6.26
C ALA A 72 8.48 -14.74 6.00
N ASP A 73 7.97 -15.41 7.04
CA ASP A 73 6.86 -16.36 6.92
C ASP A 73 5.51 -15.68 6.68
N THR A 74 5.30 -14.44 7.16
CA THR A 74 4.02 -13.72 6.95
C THR A 74 3.95 -13.09 5.57
N TYR A 75 5.09 -12.73 4.96
CA TYR A 75 5.13 -12.09 3.65
C TYR A 75 5.00 -13.09 2.50
N TYR A 76 5.66 -14.26 2.58
CA TYR A 76 5.60 -15.28 1.51
C TYR A 76 4.38 -16.21 1.60
N ARG A 77 3.71 -16.33 2.75
CA ARG A 77 2.55 -17.25 2.92
C ARG A 77 1.26 -16.77 2.24
N ASN A 78 1.17 -15.50 1.81
CA ASN A 78 -0.02 -14.97 1.13
C ASN A 78 0.05 -14.98 -0.42
N ARG A 79 1.06 -15.63 -1.01
CA ARG A 79 0.92 -16.17 -2.38
C ARG A 79 0.74 -17.69 -2.30
N GLY A 80 -0.52 -18.14 -2.15
CA GLY A 80 -0.91 -19.45 -2.68
C GLY A 80 -0.52 -19.50 -4.16
N HIS A 81 0.17 -20.52 -4.66
CA HIS A 81 -0.41 -21.86 -4.86
C HIS A 81 -1.87 -21.77 -5.29
N SER A 82 -2.07 -21.24 -6.50
CA SER A 82 -3.01 -21.87 -7.41
C SER A 82 -2.17 -22.73 -8.36
N ALA A 83 -2.58 -23.99 -8.46
CA ALA A 83 -1.99 -25.06 -9.24
C ALA A 83 -1.80 -24.71 -10.73
#